data_AF-L0GUL3-F1
#
_entry.id   AF-L0GUL3-F1
#
_cell.length_a   1.000
_cell.length_b   1.000
_cell.length_c   1.000
_cell.angle_alpha   90.00
_cell.angle_beta   90.00
_cell.angle_gamma   90.00
#
_symmetry.space_group_name_H-M   'P 1'
#
loop_
_entity.id
_entity.type
_entity.pdbx_description
1 polymer ?
#
loop_
_entity_poly.entity_id
_entity_poly.type
_entity_poly.pdbx_seq_one_letter_code
_entity_poly.pdbx_strand_id
1 'polypeptide(L)'
;MEYANLSVDELQQQLEKLQQSQADLERALEVRRQEGKHEVAQEVKDIIQRHGYDLNEILPLLSSRRRRAPSSGKTSSRPYPQYVDPDNPKNVYVRGVIPGWMKQKMQEQGYDPTQKEDRDAFKANCLKVVES
;
A
#
# COMPACT_ATOMS: atom_id res chain seq x y z
N MET A 1 18.73 0.47 -24.44
CA MET A 1 19.49 1.67 -24.03
C MET A 1 20.86 1.18 -23.63
N GLU A 2 21.89 1.53 -24.38
CA GLU A 2 23.27 1.11 -24.12
C GLU A 2 23.91 2.05 -23.10
N TYR A 3 23.83 1.68 -21.83
CA TYR A 3 24.45 2.42 -20.72
C TYR A 3 25.96 2.16 -20.59
N ALA A 4 26.50 1.26 -21.43
CA ALA A 4 27.87 0.76 -21.33
C ALA A 4 28.96 1.79 -21.70
N ASN A 5 28.58 2.90 -22.35
CA ASN A 5 29.50 3.94 -22.81
C ASN A 5 29.38 5.27 -22.02
N LEU A 6 28.51 5.34 -21.01
CA LEU A 6 28.33 6.54 -20.19
C LEU A 6 29.34 6.55 -19.04
N SER A 7 29.94 7.70 -18.78
CA SER A 7 30.75 7.92 -17.59
C SER A 7 29.88 7.84 -16.32
N VAL A 8 30.52 7.63 -15.18
CA VAL A 8 29.83 7.54 -13.88
C VAL A 8 29.00 8.79 -13.60
N ASP A 9 29.51 9.97 -13.94
CA ASP A 9 28.81 11.25 -13.76
C ASP A 9 27.56 11.36 -14.66
N GLU A 10 27.67 10.89 -15.92
CA GLU A 10 26.53 10.89 -16.85
C GLU A 10 25.45 9.88 -16.44
N LEU A 11 25.85 8.72 -15.88
CA LEU A 11 24.91 7.75 -15.31
C LEU A 11 24.19 8.32 -14.08
N GLN A 12 24.90 9.05 -13.22
CA GLN A 12 24.29 9.72 -12.06
C GLN A 12 23.29 10.79 -12.49
N GLN A 13 23.64 11.64 -13.45
CA GLN A 13 22.72 12.64 -13.98
C GLN A 13 21.48 12.01 -14.63
N GLN A 14 21.63 10.91 -15.36
CA GLN A 14 20.49 10.18 -15.90
C GLN A 14 19.62 9.57 -14.81
N LEU A 15 20.23 9.04 -13.75
CA LEU A 15 19.52 8.46 -12.62
C LEU A 15 18.71 9.52 -11.86
N GLU A 16 19.30 10.69 -11.60
CA GLU A 16 18.59 11.83 -11.01
C GLU A 16 17.43 12.30 -11.91
N LYS A 17 17.65 12.37 -13.22
CA LYS A 17 16.61 12.74 -14.18
C LYS A 17 15.45 11.75 -14.18
N LEU A 18 15.75 10.45 -14.12
CA LEU A 18 14.73 9.40 -14.03
C LEU A 18 13.96 9.47 -12.71
N GLN A 19 14.65 9.68 -11.59
CA GLN A 19 14.01 9.85 -10.28
C GLN A 19 13.08 11.07 -10.24
N GLN A 20 13.53 12.21 -10.78
CA GLN A 20 12.70 13.40 -10.89
C GLN A 20 11.47 13.13 -11.76
N SER A 21 11.66 12.49 -12.93
CA SER A 21 10.55 12.14 -13.82
C SER A 21 9.55 11.18 -13.17
N GLN A 22 10.02 10.26 -12.33
CA GLN A 22 9.17 9.34 -11.59
C GLN A 22 8.32 10.10 -10.57
N ALA A 23 8.93 11.00 -9.79
CA ALA A 23 8.22 11.81 -8.81
C ALA A 23 7.14 12.70 -9.47
N ASP A 24 7.45 13.28 -10.62
CA ASP A 24 6.50 14.10 -11.38
C ASP A 24 5.33 13.26 -11.93
N LEU A 25 5.61 12.05 -12.42
CA LEU A 25 4.58 11.11 -12.87
C LEU A 25 3.68 10.64 -11.72
N GLU A 26 4.25 10.33 -10.55
CA GLU A 26 3.48 9.94 -9.36
C GLU A 26 2.53 11.08 -8.92
N ARG A 27 3.02 12.33 -8.93
CA ARG A 27 2.19 13.51 -8.65
C ARG A 27 1.06 13.67 -9.67
N ALA A 28 1.37 13.55 -10.97
CA ALA A 28 0.37 13.66 -12.03
C ALA A 28 -0.70 12.55 -11.94
N LEU A 29 -0.29 11.33 -11.57
CA LEU A 29 -1.20 10.21 -11.37
C LEU A 29 -2.15 10.47 -10.20
N GLU A 30 -1.64 11.00 -9.09
CA GLU A 30 -2.49 11.32 -7.94
C GLU A 30 -3.50 12.42 -8.28
N VAL A 31 -3.09 13.47 -9.00
CA VAL A 31 -4.02 14.51 -9.47
C VAL A 31 -5.12 13.90 -10.35
N ARG A 32 -4.75 13.11 -11.36
CA ARG A 32 -5.71 12.41 -12.24
C ARG A 32 -6.66 11.50 -11.46
N ARG A 33 -6.17 10.82 -10.43
CA ARG A 33 -7.00 9.98 -9.55
C ARG A 33 -8.00 10.81 -8.76
N GLN A 34 -7.60 11.96 -8.25
CA GLN A 34 -8.50 12.84 -7.51
C GLN A 34 -9.57 13.43 -8.44
N GLU A 35 -9.19 13.88 -9.63
CA GLU A 35 -10.13 14.35 -10.66
C GLU A 35 -11.15 13.25 -11.02
N GLY A 36 -10.68 12.03 -11.30
CA GLY A 36 -11.57 10.90 -11.62
C GLY A 36 -12.52 10.52 -10.49
N LYS A 37 -12.12 10.66 -9.22
CA LYS A 37 -13.04 10.45 -8.07
C LYS A 37 -14.19 11.45 -8.08
N HIS A 38 -13.92 12.71 -8.42
CA HIS A 38 -14.95 13.75 -8.48
C HIS A 38 -15.90 13.52 -9.66
N GLU A 39 -15.37 13.12 -10.82
CA GLU A 39 -16.16 12.77 -11.99
C GLU A 39 -17.12 11.61 -11.71
N VAL A 40 -16.61 10.52 -11.11
CA VAL A 40 -17.43 9.38 -10.70
C VAL A 40 -18.47 9.78 -9.65
N ALA A 41 -18.10 10.62 -8.68
CA ALA A 41 -19.05 11.10 -7.67
C ALA A 41 -20.19 11.91 -8.29
N GLN A 42 -19.87 12.73 -9.30
CA GLN A 42 -20.87 13.50 -10.03
C GLN A 42 -21.78 12.61 -10.87
N GLU A 43 -21.23 11.61 -11.58
CA GLU A 43 -22.01 10.63 -12.34
C GLU A 43 -23.00 9.88 -11.44
N VAL A 44 -22.54 9.42 -10.27
CA VAL A 44 -23.40 8.75 -9.29
C VAL A 44 -24.51 9.68 -8.80
N LYS A 45 -24.19 10.95 -8.52
CA LYS A 45 -25.17 11.95 -8.11
C LYS A 45 -26.23 12.17 -9.20
N ASP A 46 -25.82 12.27 -10.45
CA ASP A 46 -26.72 12.50 -11.58
C ASP A 46 -27.65 11.29 -11.80
N ILE A 47 -27.14 10.07 -11.63
CA ILE A 47 -27.96 8.84 -11.68
C ILE A 47 -29.01 8.86 -10.56
N ILE A 48 -28.61 9.17 -9.32
CA ILE A 48 -29.51 9.22 -8.16
C ILE A 48 -30.65 10.23 -8.41
N GLN A 49 -30.31 11.43 -8.87
CA GLN A 49 -31.29 12.48 -9.17
C GLN A 49 -32.21 12.12 -10.34
N ARG A 50 -31.69 11.48 -11.39
CA ARG A 50 -32.49 11.04 -12.54
C ARG A 50 -33.60 10.07 -12.15
N HIS A 51 -33.34 9.24 -11.14
CA HIS A 51 -34.33 8.31 -10.60
C HIS A 51 -35.22 8.92 -9.52
N GLY A 52 -35.06 10.21 -9.21
CA GLY A 52 -35.90 10.96 -8.27
C GLY A 52 -35.60 10.67 -6.80
N TYR A 53 -34.44 10.09 -6.48
CA TYR A 53 -34.03 9.80 -5.11
C TYR A 53 -33.16 10.93 -4.53
N ASP A 54 -33.21 11.10 -3.20
CA ASP A 54 -32.29 12.01 -2.51
C ASP A 54 -30.92 11.35 -2.28
N LEU A 55 -29.86 12.14 -2.43
CA LEU A 55 -28.49 11.68 -2.20
C LEU A 55 -28.32 11.08 -0.79
N ASN A 56 -28.92 11.70 0.23
CA ASN A 56 -28.81 11.28 1.62
C ASN A 56 -29.56 9.98 1.91
N GLU A 57 -30.55 9.61 1.09
CA GLU A 57 -31.26 8.33 1.20
C GLU A 57 -30.48 7.18 0.57
N ILE A 58 -29.76 7.45 -0.52
CA ILE A 58 -28.99 6.44 -1.26
C ILE A 58 -27.59 6.21 -0.68
N LEU A 59 -26.93 7.25 -0.14
CA LEU A 59 -25.59 7.11 0.46
C LEU A 59 -25.51 6.01 1.55
N PRO A 60 -26.48 5.87 2.47
CA PRO A 60 -26.52 4.76 3.43
C PRO A 60 -26.66 3.36 2.82
N LEU A 61 -27.19 3.25 1.59
CA LEU A 61 -27.37 1.98 0.87
C LEU A 61 -26.12 1.61 0.07
N LEU A 62 -25.40 2.61 -0.47
CA LEU A 62 -24.14 2.43 -1.20
C LEU A 62 -22.96 2.20 -0.26
N SER A 63 -22.95 2.88 0.89
CA SER A 63 -22.05 2.52 1.96
C SER A 63 -22.48 1.14 2.45
N SER A 64 -21.72 0.10 2.10
CA SER A 64 -21.80 -1.18 2.78
C SER A 64 -21.33 -0.96 4.21
N ARG A 65 -22.19 -0.32 5.01
CA ARG A 65 -22.10 -0.24 6.44
C ARG A 65 -22.38 -1.65 6.88
N ARG A 66 -21.34 -2.50 6.86
CA ARG A 66 -21.22 -3.66 7.74
C ARG A 66 -21.63 -3.12 9.10
N ARG A 67 -22.88 -3.36 9.49
CA ARG A 67 -23.38 -3.07 10.82
C ARG A 67 -22.50 -3.93 11.72
N ARG A 68 -21.41 -3.35 12.22
CA ARG A 68 -20.73 -3.86 13.40
C ARG A 68 -21.78 -3.72 14.49
N ALA A 69 -22.50 -4.80 14.74
CA ALA A 69 -23.23 -4.97 15.98
C ALA A 69 -22.29 -4.57 17.12
N PRO A 70 -22.78 -3.92 18.18
CA PRO A 70 -21.97 -3.66 19.35
C PRO A 70 -21.68 -5.02 20.00
N SER A 71 -20.58 -5.64 19.58
CA SER A 71 -20.05 -6.80 20.27
C SER A 71 -19.53 -6.29 21.61
N SER A 72 -20.27 -6.63 22.66
CA SER A 72 -19.84 -6.67 24.04
C SER A 72 -18.67 -7.66 24.19
N GLY A 73 -17.55 -7.34 23.55
CA GLY A 73 -16.34 -8.15 23.52
C GLY A 73 -15.15 -7.25 23.78
N LYS A 74 -14.71 -7.20 25.05
CA LYS A 74 -13.42 -6.65 25.46
C LYS A 74 -12.32 -7.19 24.53
N THR A 75 -11.90 -6.39 23.55
CA THR A 75 -10.71 -6.70 22.74
C THR A 75 -9.73 -5.57 22.95
N SER A 76 -8.69 -5.86 23.71
CA SER A 76 -7.54 -4.99 23.94
C SER A 76 -7.04 -4.42 22.61
N SER A 77 -7.16 -3.10 22.43
CA SER A 77 -6.61 -2.35 21.30
C SER A 77 -5.09 -2.19 21.46
N ARG A 78 -4.35 -3.31 21.48
CA ARG A 78 -2.89 -3.22 21.31
C ARG A 78 -2.61 -3.09 19.81
N PRO A 79 -2.02 -1.98 19.34
CA PRO A 79 -1.54 -1.90 17.96
C PRO A 79 -0.51 -3.01 17.74
N TYR A 80 -0.66 -3.75 16.65
CA TYR A 80 0.32 -4.78 16.28
C TYR A 80 1.54 -4.10 15.66
N PRO A 81 2.76 -4.58 15.93
CA PRO A 81 3.96 -4.05 15.30
C PRO A 81 3.89 -4.24 13.78
N GLN A 82 4.14 -3.17 13.02
CA GLN A 82 4.20 -3.19 11.57
C GLN A 82 5.65 -3.39 11.14
N TYR A 83 5.92 -4.45 10.38
CA TYR A 83 7.24 -4.75 9.83
C TYR A 83 7.34 -4.19 8.42
N VAL A 84 8.32 -3.32 8.18
CA VAL A 84 8.59 -2.70 6.89
C VAL A 84 9.95 -3.14 6.37
N ASP A 85 9.99 -3.48 5.10
CA ASP A 85 11.23 -3.77 4.38
C ASP A 85 12.06 -2.49 4.19
N PRO A 86 13.31 -2.41 4.69
CA PRO A 86 14.14 -1.21 4.56
C PRO A 86 14.51 -0.88 3.11
N ASP A 87 14.56 -1.88 2.22
CA ASP A 87 14.94 -1.67 0.82
C ASP A 87 13.74 -1.25 -0.05
N ASN A 88 12.52 -1.54 0.41
CA ASN A 88 11.30 -1.19 -0.31
C ASN A 88 10.16 -0.84 0.66
N PRO A 89 9.89 0.46 0.91
CA PRO A 89 8.89 0.89 1.89
C PRO A 89 7.44 0.53 1.51
N LYS A 90 7.18 0.05 0.28
CA LYS A 90 5.88 -0.48 -0.13
C LYS A 90 5.61 -1.89 0.42
N ASN A 91 6.67 -2.61 0.83
CA ASN A 91 6.58 -3.94 1.40
C ASN A 91 6.34 -3.86 2.91
N VAL A 92 5.07 -4.04 3.30
CA VAL A 92 4.61 -3.93 4.68
C VAL A 92 3.95 -5.24 5.11
N TYR A 93 4.32 -5.74 6.28
CA TYR A 93 3.74 -6.92 6.93
C TYR A 93 3.31 -6.61 8.37
N VAL A 94 2.07 -6.92 8.74
CA VAL A 94 1.55 -6.66 10.10
C VAL A 94 1.25 -7.99 10.82
N ARG A 95 0.35 -8.79 10.26
CA ARG A 95 -0.02 -10.10 10.82
C ARG A 95 -0.61 -11.01 9.74
N GLY A 96 -0.54 -12.31 9.97
CA GLY A 96 -1.22 -13.32 9.15
C GLY A 96 -0.26 -14.13 8.29
N VAL A 97 -0.70 -14.50 7.09
CA VAL A 97 0.10 -15.30 6.16
C VAL A 97 1.25 -14.46 5.62
N ILE A 98 2.45 -15.05 5.53
CA ILE A 98 3.63 -14.37 5.01
C ILE A 98 3.41 -14.04 3.53
N PRO A 99 3.54 -12.76 3.13
CA PRO A 99 3.38 -12.34 1.75
C PRO A 99 4.52 -12.83 0.85
N GLY A 100 4.27 -12.94 -0.46
CA GLY A 100 5.23 -13.51 -1.41
C GLY A 100 6.61 -12.84 -1.39
N TRP A 101 6.65 -11.51 -1.30
CA TRP A 101 7.89 -10.73 -1.21
C TRP A 101 8.73 -11.10 0.02
N MET A 102 8.07 -11.34 1.16
CA MET A 102 8.75 -11.68 2.41
C MET A 102 9.29 -13.11 2.35
N LYS A 103 8.55 -14.05 1.73
CA LYS A 103 9.05 -15.42 1.48
C LYS A 103 10.27 -15.43 0.58
N GLN A 104 10.26 -14.62 -0.48
CA GLN A 104 11.37 -14.53 -1.42
C GLN A 104 12.63 -14.00 -0.71
N LYS A 105 12.52 -12.90 0.04
CA LYS A 105 13.65 -12.36 0.81
C LYS A 105 14.17 -13.31 1.88
N MET A 106 13.28 -14.06 2.54
CA MET A 106 13.69 -15.10 3.48
C MET A 106 14.56 -16.14 2.78
N GLN A 107 14.12 -16.67 1.64
CA GLN A 107 14.86 -17.68 0.88
C GLN A 107 16.20 -17.14 0.35
N GLU A 108 16.24 -15.91 -0.16
CA GLU A 108 17.46 -15.25 -0.63
C GLU A 108 18.53 -15.09 0.47
N GLN A 109 18.09 -14.93 1.73
CA GLN A 109 18.97 -14.81 2.89
C GLN A 109 19.18 -16.15 3.62
N GLY A 110 18.70 -17.26 3.06
CA GLY A 110 18.90 -18.61 3.61
C GLY A 110 17.94 -19.01 4.75
N TYR A 111 16.86 -18.25 4.97
CA TYR A 111 15.82 -18.56 5.95
C TYR A 111 14.68 -19.39 5.34
N ASP A 112 14.16 -20.38 6.07
CA ASP A 112 13.01 -21.18 5.65
C ASP A 112 11.67 -20.52 6.09
N PRO A 113 10.79 -20.12 5.14
CA PRO A 113 9.50 -19.51 5.46
C PRO A 113 8.49 -20.47 6.13
N THR A 114 8.76 -21.77 6.16
CA THR A 114 7.92 -22.77 6.84
C THR A 114 8.30 -22.92 8.32
N GLN A 115 9.58 -22.71 8.66
CA GLN A 115 10.08 -22.79 10.03
C GLN A 115 9.72 -21.56 10.83
N LYS A 116 9.23 -21.74 12.06
CA LYS A 116 8.82 -20.60 12.90
C LYS A 116 10.02 -19.77 13.35
N GLU A 117 11.11 -20.44 13.71
CA GLU A 117 12.34 -19.83 14.21
C GLU A 117 12.96 -18.90 13.16
N ASP A 118 13.08 -19.37 11.93
CA ASP A 118 13.57 -18.59 10.80
C ASP A 118 12.68 -17.38 10.47
N ARG A 119 11.36 -17.54 10.58
CA ARG A 119 10.40 -16.44 10.38
C ARG A 119 10.58 -15.35 11.42
N ASP A 120 10.84 -15.71 12.67
CA ASP A 120 10.98 -14.74 13.75
C ASP A 120 12.38 -14.10 13.72
N ALA A 121 13.43 -14.86 13.37
CA ALA A 121 14.77 -14.34 13.14
C ALA A 121 14.81 -13.34 11.97
N PHE A 122 14.17 -13.66 10.84
CA PHE A 122 14.11 -12.77 9.69
C PHE A 122 13.38 -11.45 10.01
N LYS A 123 12.27 -11.50 10.75
CA LYS A 123 11.56 -10.27 11.17
C LYS A 123 12.42 -9.39 12.09
N ALA A 124 13.22 -10.00 12.97
CA ALA A 124 14.06 -9.28 13.92
C ALA A 124 15.30 -8.64 13.27
N ASN A 125 15.90 -9.32 12.30
CA ASN A 125 17.17 -8.90 11.70
C ASN A 125 16.98 -8.09 10.40
N CYS A 126 15.93 -8.37 9.63
CA CYS A 126 15.82 -7.92 8.24
C CYS A 126 14.68 -6.91 8.01
N LEU A 127 13.76 -6.76 8.97
CA LEU A 127 12.63 -5.83 8.87
C LEU A 127 12.71 -4.76 9.95
N LYS A 128 12.30 -3.53 9.61
CA LYS A 128 12.15 -2.44 10.58
C LYS A 128 10.76 -2.49 11.18
N VAL A 129 10.69 -2.51 12.51
CA VAL A 129 9.44 -2.37 13.25
C VAL A 129 9.06 -0.89 13.31
N VAL A 130 7.91 -0.56 12.74
CA VAL A 130 7.25 0.73 12.92
C VAL A 130 6.15 0.51 13.95
N GLU A 131 6.35 1.07 15.14
CA GLU A 131 5.28 1.15 16.13
C GLU A 131 4.25 2.18 15.64
N SER A 132 2.97 1.79 15.59
CA SER A 132 1.83 2.65 15.25
C SER A 132 1.07 3.09 16.49
#